data_AF-A0A662G1H3-F1
#
_entry.id   AF-A0A662G1H3-F1
#
_cell.length_a   1.000
_cell.length_b   1.000
_cell.length_c   1.000
_cell.angle_alpha   90.00
_cell.angle_beta   90.00
_cell.angle_gamma   90.00
#
_symmetry.space_group_name_H-M   'P 1'
#
loop_
_entity.id
_entity.type
_entity.pdbx_description
1 polymer ?
#
loop_
_entity_poly.entity_id
_entity_poly.type
_entity_poly.pdbx_seq_one_letter_code
_entity_poly.pdbx_strand_id
1 'polypeptide(L)'
;MVALYIGEHPDGSKFTLDSDELVNHTLVLGATGSGKTVLCKAIVEELALQGYPIVAIDPKGDVGCLAIRSKNLDFRPWSDMEAFSLGIDPEEYSKILRSKYIEELKRWSVDFRKVERFHEDVKVVIYTPRSNYGISLSIKPSLSPIPRVRDLMERDPSIVLETLNSTVATLLRLIGYSERDLKEHTLLAEILRHSWLEGRNMSIEELIEEVIKPSFDNVGKLSVDEFLPLSKRSELA
;
A
#
# COMPACT_ATOMS: atom_id res chain seq x y z
N MET A 1 -17.33 -20.30 -5.85
CA MET A 1 -18.11 -20.28 -4.60
C MET A 1 -17.34 -21.03 -3.55
N VAL A 2 -16.83 -20.31 -2.55
CA VAL A 2 -16.08 -20.91 -1.45
C VAL A 2 -16.64 -20.42 -0.13
N ALA A 3 -16.96 -21.36 0.76
CA ALA A 3 -17.36 -21.05 2.13
C ALA A 3 -16.11 -20.71 2.96
N LEU A 4 -16.04 -19.46 3.43
CA LEU A 4 -14.98 -18.94 4.28
C LEU A 4 -15.35 -19.20 5.74
N TYR A 5 -14.51 -19.91 6.50
CA TYR A 5 -14.78 -20.17 7.92
C TYR A 5 -14.45 -18.95 8.77
N ILE A 6 -15.45 -18.38 9.45
CA ILE A 6 -15.29 -17.14 10.22
C ILE A 6 -15.34 -17.40 11.73
N GLY A 7 -16.12 -18.38 12.18
CA GLY A 7 -16.26 -18.69 13.60
C GLY A 7 -17.36 -19.71 13.87
N GLU A 8 -17.99 -19.63 15.03
CA GLU A 8 -19.03 -20.55 15.48
C GLU A 8 -20.27 -19.79 15.95
N HIS A 9 -21.44 -20.37 15.71
CA HIS A 9 -22.70 -19.96 16.31
C HIS A 9 -22.75 -20.37 17.81
N PRO A 10 -23.66 -19.79 18.62
CA PRO A 10 -23.79 -20.14 20.04
C PRO A 10 -24.09 -21.62 20.32
N ASP A 11 -24.63 -22.34 19.33
CA ASP A 11 -24.90 -23.78 19.40
C ASP A 11 -23.68 -24.66 19.01
N GLY A 12 -22.54 -24.03 18.70
CA GLY A 12 -21.30 -24.69 18.28
C GLY A 12 -21.27 -25.07 16.80
N SER A 13 -22.28 -24.73 16.01
CA SER A 13 -22.23 -24.93 14.56
C SER A 13 -21.32 -23.90 13.88
N LYS A 14 -20.66 -24.29 12.79
CA LYS A 14 -19.72 -23.40 12.07
C LYS A 14 -20.47 -22.25 11.42
N PHE A 15 -19.98 -21.04 11.63
CA PHE A 15 -20.37 -19.84 10.90
C PHE A 15 -19.42 -19.62 9.72
N THR A 16 -19.97 -19.66 8.51
CA THR A 16 -19.24 -19.44 7.27
C THR A 16 -19.84 -18.31 6.47
N LEU A 17 -19.00 -17.58 5.73
CA LEU A 17 -19.42 -16.54 4.80
C LEU A 17 -19.12 -16.99 3.36
N ASP A 18 -20.05 -16.75 2.42
CA ASP A 18 -19.80 -17.06 1.00
C ASP A 18 -18.89 -15.98 0.39
N SER A 19 -17.82 -16.40 -0.28
CA SER A 19 -16.91 -15.50 -1.00
C SER A 19 -17.65 -14.51 -1.92
N ASP A 20 -18.77 -14.92 -2.52
CA ASP A 20 -19.51 -14.08 -3.45
C ASP A 20 -20.26 -12.94 -2.74
N GLU A 21 -20.49 -13.02 -1.43
CA GLU A 21 -21.07 -11.91 -0.66
C GLU A 21 -20.11 -10.72 -0.53
N LEU A 22 -18.79 -10.97 -0.57
CA LEU A 22 -17.76 -9.94 -0.41
C LEU A 22 -17.60 -9.04 -1.63
N VAL A 23 -18.15 -9.42 -2.80
CA VAL A 23 -18.06 -8.60 -4.02
C VAL A 23 -18.94 -7.34 -3.96
N ASN A 24 -19.89 -7.29 -3.01
CA ASN A 24 -20.81 -6.16 -2.83
C ASN A 24 -20.26 -5.06 -1.91
N HIS A 25 -18.97 -5.13 -1.56
CA HIS A 25 -18.33 -4.39 -0.47
C HIS A 25 -18.84 -4.81 0.92
N THR A 26 -17.94 -4.79 1.90
CA THR A 26 -18.25 -5.19 3.28
C THR A 26 -17.78 -4.12 4.24
N LEU A 27 -18.63 -3.79 5.21
CA LEU A 27 -18.32 -2.84 6.27
C LEU A 27 -18.36 -3.55 7.63
N VAL A 28 -17.22 -3.57 8.33
CA VAL A 28 -17.11 -4.15 9.68
C VAL A 28 -17.13 -3.03 10.73
N LEU A 29 -18.20 -2.98 11.54
CA LEU A 29 -18.42 -1.97 12.58
C LEU A 29 -18.33 -2.59 13.99
N GLY A 30 -17.95 -1.78 14.97
CA GLY A 30 -17.82 -2.20 16.36
C GLY A 30 -16.93 -1.28 17.20
N ALA A 31 -17.05 -1.36 18.52
CA ALA A 31 -16.23 -0.58 19.46
C ALA A 31 -14.76 -1.05 19.48
N THR A 32 -13.85 -0.26 20.06
CA THR A 32 -12.47 -0.72 20.31
C THR A 32 -12.48 -1.98 21.18
N GLY A 33 -11.66 -2.98 20.82
CA GLY A 33 -11.64 -4.28 21.50
C GLY A 33 -12.74 -5.26 21.09
N SER A 34 -13.69 -4.87 20.23
CA SER A 34 -14.79 -5.77 19.80
C SER A 34 -14.40 -6.84 18.79
N GLY A 35 -13.10 -6.99 18.49
CA GLY A 35 -12.63 -8.00 17.53
C GLY A 35 -12.69 -7.61 16.04
N LYS A 36 -12.99 -6.35 15.67
CA LYS A 36 -13.03 -5.92 14.25
C LYS A 36 -11.81 -6.35 13.43
N THR A 37 -10.61 -6.07 13.93
CA THR A 37 -9.36 -6.41 13.25
C THR A 37 -9.16 -7.93 13.16
N VAL A 38 -9.57 -8.68 14.19
CA VAL A 38 -9.50 -10.15 14.20
C VAL A 38 -10.44 -10.73 13.15
N LEU A 39 -11.67 -10.22 13.05
CA LEU A 39 -12.61 -10.62 12.01
C LEU A 39 -12.07 -10.33 10.61
N CYS A 40 -11.51 -9.14 10.37
CA CYS A 40 -10.90 -8.82 9.08
C CYS A 40 -9.73 -9.76 8.75
N LYS A 41 -8.89 -10.10 9.74
CA LYS A 41 -7.79 -11.07 9.57
C LYS A 41 -8.32 -12.45 9.20
N ALA A 42 -9.35 -12.94 9.90
CA ALA A 42 -9.96 -14.23 9.57
C ALA A 42 -10.47 -14.26 8.12
N ILE A 43 -11.20 -13.23 7.69
CA ILE A 43 -11.67 -13.11 6.30
C ILE A 43 -10.49 -13.12 5.31
N VAL A 44 -9.44 -12.35 5.58
CA VAL A 44 -8.23 -12.26 4.74
C VAL A 44 -7.51 -13.61 4.67
N GLU A 45 -7.35 -14.32 5.80
CA GLU A 45 -6.71 -15.62 5.86
C GLU A 45 -7.49 -16.68 5.06
N GLU A 46 -8.81 -16.73 5.22
CA GLU A 46 -9.66 -17.65 4.46
C GLU A 46 -9.58 -17.37 2.96
N LEU A 47 -9.69 -16.11 2.54
CA LEU A 47 -9.60 -15.72 1.13
C LEU A 47 -8.23 -16.06 0.53
N ALA A 48 -7.15 -15.75 1.26
CA ALA A 48 -5.80 -16.03 0.80
C ALA A 48 -5.56 -17.54 0.60
N LEU A 49 -6.10 -18.39 1.49
CA LEU A 49 -6.05 -19.85 1.36
C LEU A 49 -6.77 -20.40 0.13
N GLN A 50 -7.70 -19.62 -0.44
CA GLN A 50 -8.41 -19.96 -1.68
C GLN A 50 -7.75 -19.33 -2.92
N GLY A 51 -6.61 -18.66 -2.75
CA GLY A 51 -5.84 -18.06 -3.84
C GLY A 51 -6.35 -16.69 -4.30
N TYR A 52 -7.25 -16.04 -3.55
CA TYR A 52 -7.65 -14.67 -3.88
C TYR A 52 -6.50 -13.69 -3.61
N PRO A 53 -6.18 -12.78 -4.55
CA PRO A 53 -5.20 -11.74 -4.32
C PRO A 53 -5.78 -10.68 -3.37
N ILE A 54 -4.98 -10.26 -2.39
CA ILE A 54 -5.41 -9.32 -1.35
C ILE A 54 -4.42 -8.16 -1.28
N VAL A 55 -4.96 -6.94 -1.33
CA VAL A 55 -4.23 -5.72 -0.99
C VAL A 55 -4.85 -5.16 0.28
N ALA A 56 -4.07 -5.13 1.36
CA ALA A 56 -4.50 -4.58 2.64
C ALA A 56 -3.83 -3.22 2.88
N ILE A 57 -4.64 -2.20 3.15
CA ILE A 57 -4.15 -0.89 3.60
C ILE A 57 -4.22 -0.89 5.12
N ASP A 58 -3.07 -0.93 5.76
CA ASP A 58 -2.95 -1.16 7.20
C ASP A 58 -2.30 0.04 7.92
N PRO A 59 -3.07 1.09 8.22
CA PRO A 59 -2.54 2.27 8.91
C PRO A 59 -2.18 1.98 10.38
N LYS A 60 -2.66 0.87 10.95
CA LYS A 60 -2.38 0.48 12.34
C LYS A 60 -1.23 -0.51 12.48
N GLY A 61 -0.88 -1.22 11.41
CA GLY A 61 0.17 -2.24 11.39
C GLY A 61 -0.27 -3.60 11.91
N ASP A 62 -1.55 -3.77 12.26
CA ASP A 62 -2.05 -5.02 12.85
C ASP A 62 -2.16 -6.14 11.81
N VAL A 63 -2.61 -5.85 10.59
CA VAL A 63 -2.78 -6.83 9.51
C VAL A 63 -1.43 -7.36 9.05
N GLY A 64 -0.37 -6.54 9.13
CA GLY A 64 1.01 -6.95 8.85
C GLY A 64 1.48 -8.17 9.66
N CYS A 65 0.89 -8.43 10.84
CA CYS A 65 1.21 -9.60 11.66
C CYS A 65 0.91 -10.94 10.96
N LEU A 66 0.13 -10.98 9.87
CA LEU A 66 -0.06 -12.19 9.06
C LEU A 66 1.26 -12.74 8.47
N ALA A 67 2.31 -11.91 8.42
CA ALA A 67 3.66 -12.34 8.04
C ALA A 67 4.35 -13.19 9.14
N ILE A 68 3.90 -13.12 10.39
CA ILE A 68 4.41 -13.92 11.51
C ILE A 68 3.67 -15.26 11.49
N ARG A 69 4.35 -16.30 10.98
CA ARG A 69 3.74 -17.61 10.73
C ARG A 69 4.76 -18.72 10.84
N SER A 70 4.32 -19.87 11.33
CA SER A 70 5.18 -21.03 11.56
C SER A 70 4.49 -22.31 11.12
N LYS A 71 5.14 -23.07 10.23
CA LYS A 71 4.62 -24.36 9.75
C LYS A 71 4.45 -25.37 10.88
N ASN A 72 5.36 -25.36 11.85
CA ASN A 72 5.47 -26.33 12.94
C ASN A 72 5.12 -25.75 14.32
N LEU A 73 4.54 -24.55 14.37
CA LEU A 73 4.27 -23.78 15.59
C LEU A 73 5.54 -23.55 16.43
N ASP A 74 6.69 -23.46 15.77
CA ASP A 74 7.91 -22.92 16.36
C ASP A 74 7.86 -21.40 16.28
N PHE A 75 7.73 -20.73 17.43
CA PHE A 75 7.62 -19.28 17.54
C PHE A 75 8.90 -18.62 18.05
N ARG A 76 9.98 -19.40 18.20
CA ARG A 76 11.24 -18.89 18.74
C ARG A 76 11.78 -17.67 17.99
N PRO A 77 11.71 -17.59 16.63
CA PRO A 77 12.23 -16.44 15.89
C PRO A 77 11.59 -15.08 16.24
N TRP A 78 10.42 -15.07 16.89
CA TRP A 78 9.70 -13.83 17.24
C TRP A 78 9.53 -13.64 18.76
N SER A 79 10.20 -14.46 19.56
CA SER A 79 9.97 -14.53 21.00
C SER A 79 10.77 -13.52 21.82
N ASP A 80 11.87 -12.95 21.30
CA ASP A 80 12.85 -12.22 22.13
C ASP A 80 12.26 -10.96 22.82
N MET A 81 11.51 -10.14 22.08
CA MET A 81 10.97 -8.87 22.60
C MET A 81 9.88 -9.08 23.66
N GLU A 82 8.93 -9.98 23.42
CA GLU A 82 7.85 -10.28 24.35
C GLU A 82 8.38 -11.02 25.59
N ALA A 83 9.27 -11.99 25.40
CA ALA A 83 9.90 -12.72 26.50
C ALA A 83 10.71 -11.77 27.41
N PHE A 84 11.48 -10.84 26.83
CA PHE A 84 12.18 -9.79 27.59
C PHE A 84 11.21 -8.95 28.42
N SER A 85 10.08 -8.52 27.85
CA SER A 85 9.09 -7.71 28.57
C SER A 85 8.43 -8.44 29.74
N LEU A 86 8.34 -9.77 29.66
CA LEU A 86 7.77 -10.64 30.68
C LEU A 86 8.83 -11.16 31.68
N GLY A 87 10.12 -10.91 31.43
CA GLY A 87 11.22 -11.44 32.24
C GLY A 87 11.39 -12.96 32.15
N ILE A 88 10.99 -13.56 31.03
CA ILE A 88 11.06 -15.01 30.77
C ILE A 88 12.13 -15.29 29.71
N ASP A 89 12.74 -16.48 29.73
CA ASP A 89 13.65 -16.90 28.67
C ASP A 89 12.91 -17.08 27.33
N PRO A 90 13.45 -16.59 26.19
CA PRO A 90 12.78 -16.71 24.89
C PRO A 90 12.47 -18.15 24.44
N GLU A 91 13.26 -19.14 24.84
CA GLU A 91 13.02 -20.56 24.53
C GLU A 91 11.84 -21.09 25.35
N GLU A 92 11.74 -20.69 26.61
CA GLU A 92 10.59 -20.99 27.46
C GLU A 92 9.31 -20.32 26.94
N TYR A 93 9.39 -19.05 26.55
CA TYR A 93 8.26 -18.32 25.97
C TYR A 93 7.74 -18.96 24.68
N SER A 94 8.64 -19.40 23.78
CA SER A 94 8.25 -20.13 22.57
C SER A 94 7.46 -21.41 22.88
N LYS A 95 7.86 -22.16 23.91
CA LYS A 95 7.14 -23.38 24.35
C LYS A 95 5.76 -23.07 24.94
N ILE A 96 5.64 -21.98 25.70
CA ILE A 96 4.36 -21.48 26.22
C ILE A 96 3.43 -21.13 25.05
N LEU A 97 3.91 -20.35 24.08
CA LEU A 97 3.15 -20.00 22.88
C LEU A 97 2.72 -21.23 22.10
N ARG A 98 3.63 -22.17 21.85
CA ARG A 98 3.31 -23.42 21.13
C ARG A 98 2.17 -24.18 21.79
N SER A 99 2.20 -24.32 23.11
CA SER A 99 1.15 -25.01 23.86
C SER A 99 -0.19 -24.30 23.74
N LYS A 100 -0.18 -22.97 23.92
CA LYS A 100 -1.37 -22.11 23.76
C LYS A 100 -1.99 -22.21 22.36
N TYR A 101 -1.18 -22.17 21.30
CA TYR A 101 -1.69 -22.27 19.92
C TYR A 101 -2.27 -23.66 19.62
N ILE A 102 -1.70 -24.74 20.15
CA ILE A 102 -2.28 -26.08 20.01
C ILE A 102 -3.67 -26.15 20.67
N GLU A 103 -3.84 -25.55 21.83
CA GLU A 103 -5.14 -25.47 22.52
C GLU A 103 -6.16 -24.65 21.73
N GLU A 104 -5.77 -23.47 21.23
CA GLU A 104 -6.66 -22.61 20.45
C GLU A 104 -7.03 -23.24 19.09
N LEU A 105 -6.10 -23.87 18.37
CA LEU A 105 -6.42 -24.59 17.13
C LEU A 105 -7.47 -25.67 17.35
N LYS A 106 -7.36 -26.44 18.45
CA LYS A 106 -8.36 -27.44 18.83
C LYS A 106 -9.69 -26.79 19.17
N ARG A 107 -9.67 -25.72 19.97
CA ARG A 107 -10.86 -24.98 20.39
C ARG A 107 -11.68 -24.48 19.20
N TRP A 108 -11.01 -23.96 18.17
CA TRP A 108 -11.66 -23.41 16.98
C TRP A 108 -11.86 -24.44 15.86
N SER A 109 -11.62 -25.72 16.13
CA SER A 109 -11.73 -26.81 15.16
C SER A 109 -10.93 -26.56 13.87
N VAL A 110 -9.74 -25.93 14.01
CA VAL A 110 -8.82 -25.63 12.91
C VAL A 110 -7.82 -26.78 12.78
N ASP A 111 -7.85 -27.47 11.63
CA ASP A 111 -6.90 -28.52 11.30
C ASP A 111 -5.49 -27.94 11.14
N PHE A 112 -4.49 -28.63 11.68
CA PHE A 112 -3.08 -28.31 11.50
C PHE A 112 -2.69 -28.22 10.01
N ARG A 113 -3.31 -29.03 9.13
CA ARG A 113 -3.13 -28.93 7.67
C ARG A 113 -3.45 -27.54 7.13
N LYS A 114 -4.41 -26.83 7.74
CA LYS A 114 -4.75 -25.45 7.34
C LYS A 114 -3.61 -24.49 7.66
N VAL A 115 -2.95 -24.67 8.81
CA VAL A 115 -1.78 -23.89 9.21
C VAL A 115 -0.61 -24.14 8.25
N GLU A 116 -0.35 -25.40 7.90
CA GLU A 116 0.68 -25.77 6.92
C GLU A 116 0.40 -25.13 5.56
N ARG A 117 -0.84 -25.24 5.07
CA ARG A 117 -1.26 -24.62 3.80
C ARG A 117 -1.14 -23.10 3.84
N PHE A 118 -1.52 -22.44 4.92
CA PHE A 118 -1.36 -20.98 5.01
C PHE A 118 0.12 -20.58 4.94
N HIS A 119 1.01 -21.35 5.56
CA HIS A 119 2.43 -21.10 5.49
C HIS A 119 3.01 -21.33 4.07
N GLU A 120 2.60 -22.40 3.39
CA GLU A 120 3.15 -22.81 2.09
C GLU A 120 2.52 -22.10 0.88
N ASP A 121 1.19 -21.98 0.87
CA ASP A 121 0.42 -21.54 -0.30
C ASP A 121 0.25 -20.02 -0.32
N VAL A 122 0.26 -19.35 0.85
CA VAL A 122 0.06 -17.90 0.94
C VAL A 122 1.41 -17.20 0.96
N LYS A 123 1.55 -16.11 0.21
CA LYS A 123 2.72 -15.22 0.29
C LYS A 123 2.29 -13.87 0.85
N VAL A 124 2.80 -13.52 2.03
CA VAL A 124 2.58 -12.21 2.64
C VAL A 124 3.78 -11.32 2.32
N VAL A 125 3.54 -10.16 1.71
CA VAL A 125 4.56 -9.17 1.37
C VAL A 125 4.18 -7.85 2.02
N ILE A 126 5.07 -7.30 2.86
CA ILE A 126 4.85 -6.02 3.51
C ILE A 126 5.52 -4.94 2.68
N TYR A 127 4.73 -3.97 2.24
CA TYR A 127 5.18 -2.78 1.54
C TYR A 127 5.13 -1.58 2.48
N THR A 128 6.26 -0.87 2.62
CA THR A 128 6.36 0.26 3.54
C THR A 128 6.70 1.56 2.80
N PRO A 129 5.84 2.59 2.85
CA PRO A 129 6.21 3.92 2.40
C PRO A 129 7.28 4.51 3.31
N ARG A 130 8.34 5.11 2.74
CA ARG A 130 9.38 5.86 3.47
C ARG A 130 10.10 5.07 4.58
N SER A 131 10.05 3.75 4.54
CA SER A 131 10.73 2.87 5.49
C SER A 131 11.25 1.63 4.76
N ASN A 132 12.31 1.06 5.31
CA ASN A 132 12.95 -0.17 4.86
C ASN A 132 12.64 -1.38 5.76
N TYR A 133 11.65 -1.28 6.68
CA TYR A 133 11.20 -2.43 7.48
C TYR A 133 10.52 -3.51 6.63
N GLY A 134 9.90 -3.12 5.51
CA GLY A 134 9.40 -4.02 4.46
C GLY A 134 10.04 -3.72 3.11
N ILE A 135 9.38 -4.13 2.03
CA ILE A 135 9.74 -3.69 0.69
C ILE A 135 9.39 -2.21 0.59
N SER A 136 10.41 -1.36 0.47
CA SER A 136 10.20 0.07 0.32
C SER A 136 9.35 0.34 -0.91
N LEU A 137 8.22 1.01 -0.71
CA LEU A 137 7.52 1.64 -1.82
C LEU A 137 8.30 2.89 -2.17
N SER A 138 9.23 2.75 -3.10
CA SER A 138 9.75 3.90 -3.82
C SER A 138 8.62 4.50 -4.63
N ILE A 139 8.07 5.60 -4.14
CA ILE A 139 7.24 6.49 -4.93
C ILE A 139 8.20 7.20 -5.89
N LYS A 140 8.70 6.50 -6.92
CA LYS A 140 9.37 7.14 -8.04
C LYS A 140 8.25 7.57 -8.99
N PRO A 141 7.81 8.84 -8.99
CA PRO A 141 6.85 9.31 -9.97
C PRO A 141 7.39 9.00 -11.38
N SER A 142 6.60 8.30 -12.18
CA SER A 142 6.90 8.10 -13.58
C SER A 142 6.71 9.43 -14.31
N LEU A 143 7.79 9.96 -14.88
CA LEU A 143 7.71 11.15 -15.75
C LEU A 143 7.36 10.77 -17.20
N SER A 144 7.35 9.48 -17.52
CA SER A 144 6.96 8.97 -18.83
C SER A 144 5.48 9.21 -19.13
N PRO A 145 5.12 9.50 -20.38
CA PRO A 145 3.72 9.61 -20.81
C PRO A 145 2.93 8.34 -20.50
N ILE A 146 1.68 8.52 -20.11
CA ILE A 146 0.73 7.42 -20.01
C ILE A 146 0.42 6.82 -21.40
N PRO A 147 0.08 5.53 -21.49
CA PRO A 147 -0.31 4.92 -22.75
C PRO A 147 -1.45 5.67 -23.44
N ARG A 148 -1.35 5.88 -24.76
CA ARG A 148 -2.36 6.57 -25.59
C ARG A 148 -2.69 7.99 -25.11
N VAL A 149 -1.72 8.71 -24.55
CA VAL A 149 -1.93 10.07 -24.01
C VAL A 149 -2.57 11.05 -24.99
N ARG A 150 -2.26 11.00 -26.29
CA ARG A 150 -2.88 11.85 -27.31
C ARG A 150 -4.37 11.55 -27.48
N ASP A 151 -4.72 10.26 -27.65
CA ASP A 151 -6.11 9.82 -27.77
C ASP A 151 -6.91 10.20 -26.51
N LEU A 152 -6.30 10.04 -25.32
CA LEU A 152 -6.91 10.43 -24.05
C LEU A 152 -7.09 11.94 -23.96
N MET A 153 -6.11 12.73 -24.38
CA MET A 153 -6.23 14.20 -24.37
C MET A 153 -7.37 14.70 -25.28
N GLU A 154 -7.69 14.00 -26.37
CA GLU A 154 -8.81 14.35 -27.25
C GLU A 154 -10.17 13.88 -26.72
N ARG A 155 -10.22 12.68 -26.14
CA ARG A 155 -11.49 12.04 -25.72
C ARG A 155 -11.90 12.37 -24.30
N ASP A 156 -10.93 12.39 -23.39
CA ASP A 156 -11.11 12.65 -21.97
C ASP A 156 -9.85 13.30 -21.36
N PRO A 157 -9.67 14.63 -21.55
CA PRO A 157 -8.51 15.35 -21.02
C PRO A 157 -8.37 15.24 -19.49
N SER A 158 -9.47 14.96 -18.77
CA SER A 158 -9.46 14.94 -17.30
C SER A 158 -8.50 13.88 -16.76
N ILE A 159 -8.45 12.70 -17.37
CA ILE A 159 -7.56 11.60 -17.01
C ILE A 159 -6.09 12.03 -17.11
N VAL A 160 -5.73 12.71 -18.21
CA VAL A 160 -4.36 13.17 -18.45
C VAL A 160 -3.98 14.24 -17.42
N LEU A 161 -4.86 15.22 -17.21
CA LEU A 161 -4.63 16.34 -16.30
C LEU A 161 -4.55 15.88 -14.83
N GLU A 162 -5.44 14.99 -14.39
CA GLU A 162 -5.40 14.41 -13.05
C GLU A 162 -4.13 13.60 -12.81
N THR A 163 -3.69 12.83 -13.81
CA THR A 163 -2.45 12.06 -13.70
C THR A 163 -1.25 13.01 -13.59
N LEU A 164 -1.15 14.03 -14.46
CA LEU A 164 -0.10 15.05 -14.40
C LEU A 164 -0.07 15.75 -13.04
N ASN A 165 -1.22 16.21 -12.55
CA ASN A 165 -1.32 16.87 -11.24
C ASN A 165 -0.89 15.94 -10.10
N SER A 166 -1.28 14.67 -10.13
CA SER A 166 -0.86 13.68 -9.13
C SER A 166 0.66 13.43 -9.16
N THR A 167 1.24 13.32 -10.36
CA THR A 167 2.69 13.16 -10.55
C THR A 167 3.47 14.36 -10.02
N VAL A 168 3.04 15.59 -10.37
CA VAL A 168 3.69 16.84 -9.93
C VAL A 168 3.54 17.05 -8.43
N ALA A 169 2.34 16.86 -7.87
CA ALA A 169 2.11 16.96 -6.43
C ALA A 169 2.99 15.97 -5.65
N THR A 170 3.21 14.77 -6.20
CA THR A 170 4.10 13.77 -5.61
C THR A 170 5.56 14.21 -5.67
N LEU A 171 6.04 14.73 -6.80
CA LEU A 171 7.39 15.29 -6.93
C LEU A 171 7.64 16.42 -5.92
N LEU A 172 6.77 17.43 -5.91
CA LEU A 172 6.89 18.57 -5.01
C LEU A 172 6.91 18.16 -3.54
N ARG A 173 6.03 17.24 -3.13
CA ARG A 173 6.02 16.71 -1.76
C ARG A 173 7.31 15.96 -1.40
N LEU A 174 7.99 15.33 -2.35
CA LEU A 174 9.25 14.62 -2.10
C LEU A 174 10.41 15.60 -1.86
N ILE A 175 10.41 16.77 -2.50
CA ILE A 175 11.43 17.82 -2.33
C ILE A 175 11.07 18.87 -1.26
N GLY A 176 10.00 18.63 -0.49
CA GLY A 176 9.61 19.48 0.66
C GLY A 176 8.67 20.64 0.33
N TYR A 177 8.16 20.70 -0.89
CA TYR A 177 7.14 21.67 -1.31
C TYR A 177 5.73 21.17 -0.96
N SER A 178 4.78 22.11 -0.94
CA SER A 178 3.41 21.91 -0.48
C SER A 178 2.37 22.31 -1.54
N GLU A 179 1.10 22.06 -1.26
CA GLU A 179 -0.01 22.48 -2.13
C GLU A 179 -0.18 24.00 -2.27
N ARG A 180 0.62 24.80 -1.53
CA ARG A 180 0.64 26.26 -1.65
C ARG A 180 1.54 26.76 -2.79
N ASP A 181 2.42 25.90 -3.30
CA ASP A 181 3.43 26.23 -4.31
C ASP A 181 2.83 26.08 -5.72
N LEU A 182 1.76 26.86 -5.96
CA LEU A 182 0.91 26.76 -7.15
C LEU A 182 1.66 27.10 -8.44
N LYS A 183 2.67 27.99 -8.37
CA LYS A 183 3.45 28.40 -9.55
C LYS A 183 4.41 27.31 -9.99
N GLU A 184 5.15 26.74 -9.04
CA GLU A 184 6.04 25.60 -9.23
C GLU A 184 5.26 24.40 -9.77
N HIS A 185 4.11 24.12 -9.16
CA HIS A 185 3.20 23.08 -9.63
C HIS A 185 2.76 23.31 -11.08
N THR A 186 2.32 24.52 -11.41
CA THR A 186 1.86 24.84 -12.77
C THR A 186 3.00 24.72 -13.79
N LEU A 187 4.20 25.20 -13.46
CA LEU A 187 5.37 25.10 -14.34
C LEU A 187 5.72 23.64 -14.63
N LEU A 188 5.83 22.81 -13.59
CA LEU A 188 6.15 21.39 -13.73
C LEU A 188 5.07 20.62 -14.50
N ALA A 189 3.79 20.92 -14.24
CA ALA A 189 2.68 20.33 -14.96
C ALA A 189 2.75 20.66 -16.46
N GLU A 190 3.10 21.90 -16.81
CA GLU A 190 3.21 22.34 -18.21
C GLU A 190 4.40 21.70 -18.93
N ILE A 191 5.56 21.61 -18.27
CA ILE A 191 6.75 20.90 -18.78
C ILE A 191 6.41 19.43 -19.09
N LEU A 192 5.82 18.72 -18.12
CA LEU A 192 5.46 17.32 -18.30
C LEU A 192 4.36 17.16 -19.36
N ARG A 193 3.37 18.05 -19.40
CA ARG A 193 2.31 18.05 -20.43
C ARG A 193 2.92 18.14 -21.84
N HIS A 194 3.86 19.05 -22.05
CA HIS A 194 4.58 19.19 -23.32
C HIS A 194 5.33 17.90 -23.68
N SER A 195 6.13 17.36 -22.75
CA SER A 195 6.85 16.10 -22.97
C SER A 195 5.92 14.94 -23.31
N TRP A 196 4.79 14.85 -22.62
CA TRP A 196 3.82 13.77 -22.79
C TRP A 196 3.13 13.82 -24.14
N LEU A 197 2.69 15.01 -24.58
CA LEU A 197 2.04 15.18 -25.88
C LEU A 197 3.01 14.93 -27.04
N GLU A 198 4.30 15.14 -26.83
CA GLU A 198 5.35 14.76 -27.78
C GLU A 198 5.70 13.27 -27.75
N GLY A 199 5.21 12.51 -26.77
CA GLY A 199 5.52 11.10 -26.58
C GLY A 199 6.93 10.85 -26.06
N ARG A 200 7.55 11.87 -25.46
CA ARG A 200 8.93 11.83 -24.98
C ARG A 200 8.97 11.36 -23.54
N ASN A 201 9.78 10.34 -23.27
CA ASN A 201 10.14 9.95 -21.91
C ASN A 201 11.08 11.01 -21.33
N MET A 202 10.81 11.45 -20.11
CA MET A 202 11.62 12.45 -19.42
C MET A 202 12.36 11.82 -18.23
N SER A 203 13.65 12.14 -18.06
CA SER A 203 14.42 11.83 -16.87
C SER A 203 14.32 12.96 -15.82
N ILE A 204 14.81 12.72 -14.59
CA ILE A 204 14.83 13.78 -13.57
C ILE A 204 15.83 14.88 -13.98
N GLU A 205 16.95 14.50 -14.57
CA GLU A 205 17.97 15.40 -15.09
C GLU A 205 17.40 16.30 -16.19
N GLU A 206 16.66 15.72 -17.15
CA GLU A 206 15.97 16.48 -18.21
C GLU A 206 14.88 17.41 -17.64
N LEU A 207 14.17 16.97 -16.59
CA LEU A 207 13.19 17.82 -15.91
C LEU A 207 13.87 19.03 -15.24
N ILE A 208 15.01 18.83 -14.58
CA ILE A 208 15.81 19.90 -13.96
C ILE A 208 16.25 20.92 -15.03
N GLU A 209 16.72 20.44 -16.19
CA GLU A 209 17.10 21.29 -17.32
C GLU A 209 15.89 22.08 -17.86
N GLU A 210 14.74 21.45 -18.05
CA GLU A 210 13.51 22.09 -18.50
C GLU A 210 12.95 23.08 -17.47
N VAL A 211 13.14 22.86 -16.16
CA VAL A 211 12.77 23.86 -15.14
C VAL A 211 13.61 25.13 -15.29
N ILE A 212 14.92 24.99 -15.50
CA ILE A 212 15.85 26.11 -15.70
C ILE A 212 15.63 26.78 -17.06
N LYS A 213 15.28 26.01 -18.09
CA LYS A 213 15.06 26.52 -19.44
C LYS A 213 13.94 25.73 -20.15
N PRO A 214 12.67 26.13 -19.93
CA PRO A 214 11.55 25.44 -20.57
C PRO A 214 11.62 25.54 -22.09
N SER A 215 11.17 24.47 -22.74
CA SER A 215 10.99 24.37 -24.19
C SER A 215 9.84 25.24 -24.76
N PHE A 216 9.15 25.99 -23.90
CA PHE A 216 8.08 26.92 -24.25
C PHE A 216 8.34 28.31 -23.65
N ASP A 217 7.83 29.36 -24.30
CA ASP A 217 8.10 30.75 -23.89
C ASP A 217 7.09 31.30 -22.87
N ASN A 218 5.88 30.73 -22.80
CA ASN A 218 4.77 31.28 -22.03
C ASN A 218 4.02 30.22 -21.22
N VAL A 219 3.61 30.59 -20.00
CA VAL A 219 2.60 29.86 -19.20
C VAL A 219 1.31 30.65 -19.25
N GLY A 220 0.33 30.16 -20.01
CA GLY A 220 -0.89 30.91 -20.29
C GLY A 220 -0.58 32.16 -21.11
N LYS A 221 -0.74 33.35 -20.51
CA LYS A 221 -0.48 34.66 -21.17
C LYS A 221 0.80 35.35 -20.70
N LEU A 222 1.47 34.80 -19.69
CA LEU A 222 2.68 35.38 -19.12
C LEU A 222 3.89 34.66 -19.70
N SER A 223 4.98 35.40 -19.94
CA SER A 223 6.26 34.74 -20.22
C SER A 223 6.70 33.89 -19.02
N VAL A 224 7.50 32.86 -19.26
CA VAL A 224 8.01 31.98 -18.20
C VAL A 224 8.69 32.78 -17.10
N ASP A 225 9.53 33.76 -17.46
CA ASP A 225 10.27 34.59 -16.51
C ASP A 225 9.38 35.51 -15.68
N GLU A 226 8.29 36.03 -16.25
CA GLU A 226 7.29 36.79 -15.50
C GLU A 226 6.46 35.89 -14.57
N PHE A 227 6.16 34.67 -15.02
CA PHE A 227 5.37 33.71 -14.25
C PHE A 227 6.15 33.20 -13.03
N LEU A 228 7.36 32.68 -13.25
CA LEU A 228 8.28 32.18 -12.24
C LEU A 228 9.74 32.59 -12.62
N PRO A 229 10.31 33.60 -11.95
CA PRO A 229 11.65 34.10 -12.26
C PRO A 229 12.73 33.02 -12.18
N LEU A 230 13.79 33.16 -12.97
CA LEU A 230 14.91 32.21 -13.00
C LEU A 230 15.47 31.90 -11.60
N SER A 231 15.57 32.88 -10.70
CA SER A 231 16.03 32.64 -9.33
C SER A 231 15.18 31.63 -8.56
N LYS A 232 13.85 31.67 -8.74
CA LYS A 232 12.91 30.71 -8.15
C LYS A 232 12.94 29.37 -8.85
N ARG A 233 13.12 29.35 -10.18
CA ARG A 233 13.30 28.11 -10.93
C ARG A 233 14.60 27.39 -10.54
N SER A 234 15.67 28.13 -10.26
CA SER A 234 16.93 27.58 -9.75
C SER A 234 16.87 27.09 -8.30
N GLU A 235 15.93 27.58 -7.47
CA GLU A 235 15.68 27.02 -6.14
C GLU A 235 14.93 25.67 -6.22
N LEU A 236 14.11 25.49 -7.26
CA LEU A 236 13.32 24.28 -7.50
C LEU A 236 14.12 23.15 -8.15
N ALA A 237 15.13 23.50 -8.95
CA ALA A 237 16.01 22.61 -9.71
C ALA A 237 17.12 22.00 -8.84
#